data_AF-A0A1S1QYH4-F1
#
_entry.id   AF-A0A1S1QYH4-F1
#
_cell.length_a   1.000
_cell.length_b   1.000
_cell.length_c   1.000
_cell.angle_alpha   90.00
_cell.angle_beta   90.00
_cell.angle_gamma   90.00
#
_symmetry.space_group_name_H-M   'P 1'
#
loop_
_entity.id
_entity.type
_entity.pdbx_description
1 polymer ?
#
loop_
_entity_poly.entity_id
_entity_poly.type
_entity_poly.pdbx_seq_one_letter_code
_entity_poly.pdbx_strand_id
1 'polypeptide(L)'
;MFAGAVVLATIALTAGRHERHDPRIVLWGDSLAWEARDSFTAAAGKDGVTRTTTRTWGGTALCDWFTDMRNQARRWDPTVAVLSFSGNTASECMHGRDLITAYREDATKAVDILTRRGIDVVLVDAPPRNDQPVGPDGLTELDRVWREVAAGNSHVRVVPAGEVLTDQGRFVPRLPCLPGEPCDPDGKVAVRSPDGVHFCPVIQPAMTACPVRSPGAERYGRALAEAARP
;
A
#
# COMPACT_ATOMS: atom_id res chain seq x y z
N MET A 1 72.75 -18.85 0.61
CA MET A 1 71.91 -17.68 0.24
C MET A 1 71.05 -18.08 -0.96
N PHE A 2 69.85 -17.50 -1.04
CA PHE A 2 68.71 -17.79 -1.95
C PHE A 2 67.60 -18.66 -1.33
N ALA A 3 66.77 -17.97 -0.52
CA ALA A 3 65.46 -18.43 -0.08
C ALA A 3 64.46 -18.29 -1.23
N GLY A 4 63.81 -19.38 -1.62
CA GLY A 4 62.73 -19.39 -2.60
C GLY A 4 61.45 -18.85 -1.97
N ALA A 5 60.94 -17.73 -2.50
CA ALA A 5 59.64 -17.18 -2.11
C ALA A 5 58.53 -17.95 -2.83
N VAL A 6 57.75 -18.72 -2.07
CA VAL A 6 56.47 -19.28 -2.54
C VAL A 6 55.42 -18.19 -2.41
N VAL A 7 55.01 -17.61 -3.54
CA VAL A 7 53.88 -16.68 -3.60
C VAL A 7 52.59 -17.51 -3.67
N LEU A 8 51.96 -17.70 -2.51
CA LEU A 8 50.60 -18.23 -2.42
C LEU A 8 49.63 -17.11 -2.82
N ALA A 9 49.15 -17.14 -4.07
CA ALA A 9 48.04 -16.32 -4.51
C ALA A 9 46.74 -16.85 -3.87
N THR A 10 46.31 -16.23 -2.77
CA THR A 10 44.96 -16.42 -2.24
C THR A 10 43.97 -15.77 -3.20
N ILE A 11 43.37 -16.57 -4.08
CA ILE A 11 42.14 -16.17 -4.78
C ILE A 11 41.05 -16.14 -3.72
N ALA A 12 40.82 -14.96 -3.14
CA ALA A 12 39.58 -14.71 -2.44
C ALA A 12 38.47 -14.79 -3.48
N LEU A 13 37.79 -15.95 -3.54
CA LEU A 13 36.45 -16.04 -4.08
C LEU A 13 35.58 -15.17 -3.18
N THR A 14 35.58 -13.87 -3.43
CA THR A 14 34.43 -13.04 -3.10
C THR A 14 33.31 -13.60 -3.97
N ALA A 15 32.64 -14.63 -3.45
CA ALA A 15 31.28 -14.92 -3.83
C ALA A 15 30.58 -13.57 -3.69
N GLY A 16 30.38 -12.91 -4.83
CA GLY A 16 29.61 -11.69 -4.89
C GLY A 16 28.31 -12.06 -4.22
N ARG A 17 28.09 -11.45 -3.04
CA ARG A 17 26.74 -11.30 -2.51
C ARG A 17 25.90 -10.91 -3.72
N HIS A 18 24.88 -11.70 -4.04
CA HIS A 18 23.84 -11.35 -5.00
C HIS A 18 23.11 -10.11 -4.43
N GLU A 19 23.78 -8.97 -4.39
CA GLU A 19 23.33 -7.72 -3.80
C GLU A 19 22.94 -6.79 -4.93
N ARG A 20 21.81 -7.16 -5.54
CA ARG A 20 20.77 -6.28 -6.09
C ARG A 20 19.66 -7.20 -6.61
N HIS A 21 18.90 -7.80 -5.70
CA HIS A 21 17.55 -8.21 -6.09
C HIS A 21 16.78 -6.92 -6.35
N ASP A 22 16.53 -6.60 -7.62
CA ASP A 22 15.61 -5.52 -8.03
C ASP A 22 14.40 -5.52 -7.08
N PRO A 23 14.07 -4.38 -6.40
CA PRO A 23 12.95 -4.34 -5.48
C PRO A 23 11.67 -4.82 -6.18
N ARG A 24 10.96 -5.74 -5.53
CA ARG A 24 9.74 -6.35 -6.05
C ARG A 24 8.61 -6.04 -5.07
N ILE A 25 7.72 -5.15 -5.49
CA ILE A 25 6.63 -4.65 -4.65
C ILE A 25 5.29 -5.19 -5.15
N VAL A 26 4.52 -5.83 -4.27
CA VAL A 26 3.11 -6.12 -4.54
C VAL A 26 2.23 -5.15 -3.77
N LEU A 27 1.27 -4.51 -4.46
CA LEU A 27 0.18 -3.78 -3.83
C LEU A 27 -1.07 -4.66 -3.79
N TRP A 28 -1.51 -5.05 -2.60
CA TRP A 28 -2.84 -5.60 -2.37
C TRP A 28 -3.77 -4.52 -1.82
N GLY A 29 -5.02 -4.53 -2.28
CA GLY A 29 -5.99 -3.60 -1.75
C GLY A 29 -7.36 -3.65 -2.42
N ASP A 30 -8.20 -2.72 -2.04
CA ASP A 30 -9.59 -2.65 -2.49
C ASP A 30 -9.81 -1.56 -3.54
N SER A 31 -10.97 -0.87 -3.52
CA SER A 31 -11.33 0.13 -4.52
C SER A 31 -10.42 1.35 -4.46
N LEU A 32 -9.97 1.77 -3.28
CA LEU A 32 -9.07 2.93 -3.15
C LEU A 32 -7.70 2.61 -3.74
N ALA A 33 -7.16 1.43 -3.43
CA ALA A 33 -5.91 0.96 -4.02
C ALA A 33 -6.07 0.74 -5.54
N TRP A 34 -7.22 0.23 -5.99
CA TRP A 34 -7.52 0.06 -7.40
C TRP A 34 -7.50 1.39 -8.14
N GLU A 35 -8.18 2.44 -7.66
CA GLU A 35 -8.15 3.75 -8.31
C GLU A 35 -6.75 4.37 -8.36
N ALA A 36 -5.94 4.15 -7.32
CA ALA A 36 -4.59 4.69 -7.20
C ALA A 36 -3.50 3.89 -7.94
N ARG A 37 -3.82 2.69 -8.44
CA ARG A 37 -2.84 1.68 -8.90
C ARG A 37 -1.90 2.18 -9.99
N ASP A 38 -2.39 2.95 -10.95
CA ASP A 38 -1.57 3.39 -12.09
C ASP A 38 -0.54 4.43 -11.64
N SER A 39 -0.94 5.32 -10.74
CA SER A 39 -0.04 6.31 -10.12
C SER A 39 0.96 5.66 -9.18
N PHE A 40 0.55 4.63 -8.44
CA PHE A 40 1.44 3.81 -7.64
C PHE A 40 2.52 3.15 -8.50
N THR A 41 2.13 2.43 -9.56
CA THR A 41 3.07 1.74 -10.46
C THR A 41 4.03 2.72 -11.12
N ALA A 42 3.52 3.85 -11.63
CA ALA A 42 4.37 4.88 -12.23
C ALA A 42 5.36 5.49 -11.23
N ALA A 43 4.94 5.75 -9.99
CA ALA A 43 5.79 6.36 -8.97
C ALA A 43 6.83 5.38 -8.39
N ALA A 44 6.44 4.13 -8.17
CA ALA A 44 7.32 3.08 -7.66
C ALA A 44 8.38 2.68 -8.68
N GLY A 45 8.02 2.57 -9.96
CA GLY A 45 8.94 2.23 -11.05
C GLY A 45 9.83 3.39 -11.54
N LYS A 46 9.80 4.55 -10.88
CA LYS A 46 10.52 5.75 -11.34
C LYS A 46 12.04 5.59 -11.35
N ASP A 47 12.58 4.67 -10.55
CA ASP A 47 14.02 4.35 -10.52
C ASP A 47 14.48 3.47 -11.69
N GLY A 48 13.55 2.95 -12.50
CA GLY A 48 13.82 2.09 -13.65
C GLY A 48 14.22 0.65 -13.29
N VAL A 49 14.27 0.28 -12.01
CA VAL A 49 14.69 -1.06 -11.54
C VAL A 49 13.64 -1.74 -10.67
N THR A 50 12.82 -0.96 -9.94
CA THR A 50 11.74 -1.49 -9.12
C THR A 50 10.65 -2.08 -9.99
N ARG A 51 10.29 -3.33 -9.71
CA ARG A 51 9.18 -4.03 -10.37
C ARG A 51 7.97 -4.02 -9.46
N THR A 52 6.81 -3.75 -10.03
CA THR A 52 5.54 -3.75 -9.28
C THR A 52 4.51 -4.68 -9.90
N THR A 53 3.67 -5.28 -9.06
CA THR A 53 2.39 -5.86 -9.49
C THR A 53 1.28 -5.41 -8.55
N THR A 54 0.09 -5.18 -9.10
CA THR A 54 -1.08 -4.71 -8.35
C THR A 54 -2.14 -5.81 -8.31
N ARG A 55 -2.63 -6.12 -7.12
CA ARG A 55 -3.60 -7.15 -6.78
C ARG A 55 -4.76 -6.47 -6.05
N THR A 56 -5.50 -5.66 -6.82
CA THR A 56 -6.48 -4.73 -6.29
C THR A 56 -7.86 -4.95 -6.92
N TRP A 57 -8.92 -4.98 -6.11
CA TRP A 57 -10.29 -5.08 -6.61
C TRP A 57 -11.29 -4.48 -5.62
N GLY A 58 -12.23 -3.68 -6.11
CA GLY A 58 -13.24 -3.00 -5.30
C GLY A 58 -14.13 -3.95 -4.50
N GLY A 59 -14.44 -3.57 -3.26
CA GLY A 59 -15.29 -4.34 -2.35
C GLY A 59 -14.60 -5.54 -1.69
N THR A 60 -13.34 -5.83 -2.01
CA THR A 60 -12.59 -6.91 -1.35
C THR A 60 -12.06 -6.51 0.03
N ALA A 61 -11.87 -7.51 0.88
CA ALA A 61 -11.18 -7.43 2.17
C ALA A 61 -9.89 -8.28 2.13
N LEU A 62 -9.07 -8.20 3.18
CA LEU A 62 -7.81 -8.97 3.28
C LEU A 62 -8.00 -10.48 3.08
N CYS A 63 -9.09 -11.04 3.61
CA CYS A 63 -9.38 -12.46 3.52
C CYS A 63 -9.56 -12.99 2.09
N ASP A 64 -10.00 -12.15 1.17
CA ASP A 64 -10.16 -12.51 -0.25
C ASP A 64 -8.81 -12.81 -0.92
N TRP A 65 -7.71 -12.27 -0.38
CA TRP A 65 -6.40 -12.30 -1.01
C TRP A 65 -5.44 -13.35 -0.46
N PHE A 66 -5.77 -14.10 0.60
CA PHE A 66 -4.82 -15.03 1.23
C PHE A 66 -4.23 -16.08 0.28
N THR A 67 -5.04 -16.63 -0.63
CA THR A 67 -4.55 -17.59 -1.64
C THR A 67 -3.60 -16.92 -2.61
N ASP A 68 -3.93 -15.71 -3.06
CA ASP A 68 -3.06 -14.94 -3.95
C ASP A 68 -1.76 -14.52 -3.26
N MET A 69 -1.81 -14.05 -2.01
CA MET A 69 -0.62 -13.73 -1.20
C MET A 69 0.34 -14.92 -1.13
N ARG A 70 -0.15 -16.13 -0.82
CA ARG A 70 0.68 -17.34 -0.82
C ARG A 70 1.27 -17.65 -2.19
N ASN A 71 0.52 -17.39 -3.26
CA ASN A 71 0.98 -17.64 -4.62
C ASN A 71 2.05 -16.63 -5.05
N GLN A 72 1.83 -15.33 -4.83
CA GLN A 72 2.81 -14.29 -5.16
C GLN A 72 4.07 -14.44 -4.32
N ALA A 73 3.93 -14.71 -3.02
CA ALA A 73 5.06 -14.96 -2.12
C ALA A 73 5.94 -16.16 -2.52
N ARG A 74 5.42 -17.08 -3.35
CA ARG A 74 6.18 -18.24 -3.86
C ARG A 74 6.69 -18.05 -5.29
N ARG A 75 5.90 -17.40 -6.14
CA ARG A 75 6.13 -17.38 -7.60
C ARG A 75 6.75 -16.08 -8.07
N TRP A 76 6.32 -14.96 -7.49
CA TRP A 76 6.81 -13.64 -7.83
C TRP A 76 7.89 -13.14 -6.84
N ASP A 77 7.87 -13.71 -5.63
CA ASP A 77 8.89 -13.53 -4.59
C ASP A 77 9.16 -12.04 -4.29
N PRO A 78 8.15 -11.28 -3.83
CA PRO A 78 8.32 -9.87 -3.50
C PRO A 78 9.32 -9.65 -2.39
N THR A 79 9.92 -8.47 -2.36
CA THR A 79 10.66 -7.96 -1.20
C THR A 79 9.76 -7.16 -0.27
N VAL A 80 8.73 -6.49 -0.82
CA VAL A 80 7.79 -5.65 -0.06
C VAL A 80 6.34 -5.96 -0.45
N ALA A 81 5.47 -6.03 0.55
CA ALA A 81 4.02 -6.17 0.41
C ALA A 81 3.32 -4.93 0.99
N VAL A 82 2.60 -4.18 0.15
CA VAL A 82 1.78 -3.04 0.56
C VAL A 82 0.33 -3.50 0.67
N LEU A 83 -0.25 -3.36 1.86
CA LEU A 83 -1.63 -3.76 2.16
C LEU A 83 -2.48 -2.50 2.41
N SER A 84 -3.30 -2.12 1.44
CA SER A 84 -4.15 -0.93 1.46
C SER A 84 -5.63 -1.31 1.40
N PHE A 85 -6.27 -1.44 2.56
CA PHE A 85 -7.68 -1.80 2.69
C PHE A 85 -8.43 -0.80 3.58
N SER A 86 -9.62 -0.40 3.17
CA SER A 86 -10.43 0.66 3.77
C SER A 86 -11.63 0.16 4.58
N GLY A 87 -11.69 -1.15 4.89
CA GLY A 87 -12.73 -1.71 5.77
C GLY A 87 -14.00 -2.20 5.05
N ASN A 88 -13.87 -2.82 3.87
CA ASN A 88 -15.01 -3.46 3.20
C ASN A 88 -15.54 -4.68 3.97
N THR A 89 -16.86 -4.84 3.92
CA THR A 89 -17.61 -5.96 4.55
C THR A 89 -18.47 -6.74 3.56
N ALA A 90 -18.48 -6.34 2.29
CA ALA A 90 -19.46 -6.84 1.31
C ALA A 90 -19.11 -8.21 0.71
N SER A 91 -17.84 -8.62 0.74
CA SER A 91 -17.42 -9.91 0.19
C SER A 91 -17.86 -11.08 1.07
N GLU A 92 -18.00 -12.25 0.46
CA GLU A 92 -18.41 -13.48 1.17
C GLU A 92 -17.48 -13.81 2.36
N CYS A 93 -16.18 -13.47 2.26
CA CYS A 93 -15.23 -13.76 3.34
C CYS A 93 -15.45 -12.91 4.61
N MET A 94 -16.27 -11.86 4.51
CA MET A 94 -16.66 -10.98 5.61
C MET A 94 -18.10 -11.22 6.10
N HIS A 95 -18.86 -12.09 5.43
CA HIS A 95 -20.27 -12.32 5.74
C HIS A 95 -20.46 -12.77 7.20
N GLY A 96 -21.23 -12.01 7.96
CA GLY A 96 -21.56 -12.32 9.36
C GLY A 96 -20.43 -12.07 10.36
N ARG A 97 -19.32 -11.47 9.93
CA ARG A 97 -18.18 -11.16 10.80
C ARG A 97 -18.24 -9.70 11.27
N ASP A 98 -17.85 -9.47 12.52
CA ASP A 98 -17.58 -8.12 13.02
C ASP A 98 -16.38 -7.51 12.30
N LEU A 99 -16.49 -6.26 11.84
CA LEU A 99 -15.49 -5.59 11.01
C LEU A 99 -14.12 -5.56 11.71
N ILE A 100 -14.06 -5.00 12.91
CA ILE A 100 -12.79 -4.72 13.59
C ILE A 100 -12.11 -6.01 14.01
N THR A 101 -12.88 -6.97 14.53
CA THR A 101 -12.37 -8.30 14.89
C THR A 101 -11.83 -9.03 13.67
N ALA A 102 -12.60 -9.08 12.57
CA ALA A 102 -12.18 -9.75 11.35
C ALA A 102 -10.94 -9.12 10.73
N TYR A 103 -10.86 -7.79 10.66
CA TYR A 103 -9.69 -7.10 10.10
C TYR A 103 -8.43 -7.32 10.95
N ARG A 104 -8.55 -7.38 12.28
CA ARG A 104 -7.41 -7.72 13.16
C ARG A 104 -6.91 -9.14 12.89
N GLU A 105 -7.80 -10.11 12.85
CA GLU A 105 -7.47 -11.52 12.55
C GLU A 105 -6.84 -11.65 11.16
N ASP A 106 -7.46 -11.01 10.17
CA ASP A 106 -7.08 -11.18 8.78
C ASP A 106 -5.77 -10.47 8.44
N ALA A 107 -5.50 -9.30 9.03
CA ALA A 107 -4.19 -8.64 8.87
C ALA A 107 -3.08 -9.40 9.59
N THR A 108 -3.33 -9.92 10.80
CA THR A 108 -2.37 -10.79 11.49
C THR A 108 -2.02 -11.99 10.59
N LYS A 109 -3.03 -12.63 10.00
CA LYS A 109 -2.84 -13.76 9.10
C LYS A 109 -2.13 -13.39 7.79
N ALA A 110 -2.44 -12.24 7.19
CA ALA A 110 -1.76 -11.74 6.00
C ALA A 110 -0.26 -11.48 6.29
N VAL A 111 0.02 -10.76 7.38
CA VAL A 111 1.37 -10.50 7.89
C VAL A 111 2.12 -11.81 8.08
N ASP A 112 1.51 -12.81 8.75
CA ASP A 112 2.15 -14.10 8.95
C ASP A 112 2.42 -14.87 7.64
N ILE A 113 1.51 -14.78 6.66
CA ILE A 113 1.73 -15.40 5.34
C ILE A 113 2.97 -14.81 4.66
N LEU A 114 3.12 -13.49 4.71
CA LEU A 114 4.13 -12.74 3.98
C LEU A 114 5.49 -12.75 4.71
N THR A 115 5.51 -12.40 5.99
CA THR A 115 6.75 -12.30 6.79
C THR A 115 7.45 -13.65 6.99
N ARG A 116 6.71 -14.79 6.99
CA ARG A 116 7.33 -16.14 6.96
C ARG A 116 8.15 -16.43 5.69
N ARG A 117 8.04 -15.57 4.67
CA ARG A 117 8.85 -15.62 3.45
C ARG A 117 9.93 -14.53 3.41
N GLY A 118 10.13 -13.79 4.50
CA GLY A 118 11.08 -12.67 4.57
C GLY A 118 10.60 -11.43 3.82
N ILE A 119 9.29 -11.33 3.55
CA ILE A 119 8.70 -10.17 2.87
C ILE A 119 8.39 -9.11 3.92
N ASP A 120 8.88 -7.88 3.72
CA ASP A 120 8.50 -6.75 4.57
C ASP A 120 7.08 -6.29 4.24
N VAL A 121 6.27 -6.05 5.27
CA VAL A 121 4.86 -5.71 5.14
C VAL A 121 4.64 -4.26 5.54
N VAL A 122 3.96 -3.52 4.67
CA VAL A 122 3.51 -2.15 4.90
C VAL A 122 2.00 -2.18 5.03
N LEU A 123 1.51 -2.01 6.26
CA LEU A 123 0.09 -1.77 6.52
C LEU A 123 -0.18 -0.28 6.31
N VAL A 124 -1.20 0.04 5.52
CA VAL A 124 -1.48 1.43 5.14
C VAL A 124 -2.77 1.91 5.79
N ASP A 125 -2.69 3.05 6.49
CA ASP A 125 -3.88 3.78 6.91
C ASP A 125 -4.55 4.35 5.65
N ALA A 126 -5.78 3.89 5.37
CA ALA A 126 -6.58 4.38 4.27
C ALA A 126 -7.17 5.75 4.64
N PRO A 127 -7.37 6.67 3.68
CA PRO A 127 -8.04 7.92 3.97
C PRO A 127 -9.51 7.61 4.36
N PRO A 128 -10.05 8.20 5.45
CA PRO A 128 -11.33 7.80 6.00
C PRO A 128 -12.50 8.14 5.09
N ARG A 129 -13.57 7.38 5.17
CA ARG A 129 -14.83 7.71 4.48
C ARG A 129 -15.53 8.86 5.19
N ASN A 130 -16.41 9.58 4.48
CA ASN A 130 -17.17 10.69 5.05
C ASN A 130 -18.08 10.25 6.22
N ASP A 131 -18.55 9.01 6.19
CA ASP A 131 -19.39 8.38 7.22
C ASP A 131 -18.58 7.69 8.33
N GLN A 132 -17.25 7.68 8.24
CA GLN A 132 -16.41 6.93 9.16
C GLN A 132 -16.05 7.78 10.40
N PRO A 133 -16.27 7.25 11.62
CA PRO A 133 -15.81 7.92 12.83
C PRO A 133 -14.29 8.04 12.86
N VAL A 134 -13.79 9.23 13.23
CA VAL A 134 -12.36 9.50 13.41
C VAL A 134 -12.14 10.10 14.79
N GLY A 135 -11.18 9.54 15.54
CA GLY A 135 -10.79 10.01 16.85
C GLY A 135 -10.24 11.45 16.85
N PRO A 136 -10.03 12.04 18.04
CA PRO A 136 -9.40 13.36 18.16
C PRO A 136 -7.92 13.36 17.73
N ASP A 137 -7.30 12.19 17.70
CA ASP A 137 -5.94 11.95 17.20
C ASP A 137 -5.88 11.73 15.68
N GLY A 138 -6.99 11.89 14.97
CA GLY A 138 -7.05 11.73 13.51
C GLY A 138 -7.09 10.28 13.04
N LEU A 139 -7.20 9.30 13.94
CA LEU A 139 -7.20 7.88 13.61
C LEU A 139 -8.59 7.26 13.63
N THR A 140 -8.88 6.40 12.65
CA THR A 140 -10.02 5.48 12.65
C THR A 140 -9.74 4.28 13.55
N GLU A 141 -10.76 3.49 13.87
CA GLU A 141 -10.54 2.21 14.58
C GLU A 141 -9.70 1.22 13.75
N LEU A 142 -9.82 1.24 12.43
CA LEU A 142 -9.04 0.37 11.55
C LEU A 142 -7.54 0.74 11.57
N ASP A 143 -7.22 2.03 11.63
CA ASP A 143 -5.85 2.51 11.76
C ASP A 143 -5.21 2.04 13.08
N ARG A 144 -6.01 1.92 14.14
CA ARG A 144 -5.55 1.34 15.42
C ARG A 144 -5.28 -0.14 15.29
N VAL A 145 -6.13 -0.88 14.57
CA VAL A 145 -5.89 -2.31 14.27
C VAL A 145 -4.56 -2.50 13.54
N TRP A 146 -4.21 -1.66 12.56
CA TRP A 146 -2.91 -1.75 11.88
C TRP A 146 -1.74 -1.59 12.84
N ARG A 147 -1.81 -0.63 13.76
CA ARG A 147 -0.79 -0.39 14.78
C ARG A 147 -0.69 -1.55 15.76
N GLU A 148 -1.82 -2.12 16.18
CA GLU A 148 -1.87 -3.32 17.02
C GLU A 148 -1.19 -4.51 16.33
N VAL A 149 -1.50 -4.76 15.06
CA VAL A 149 -0.94 -5.89 14.29
C VAL A 149 0.56 -5.72 14.02
N ALA A 150 1.02 -4.49 13.79
CA ALA A 150 2.44 -4.22 13.58
C ALA A 150 3.27 -4.27 14.87
N ALA A 151 2.64 -4.16 16.04
CA ALA A 151 3.35 -4.06 17.32
C ALA A 151 4.24 -5.28 17.57
N GLY A 152 5.55 -5.04 17.72
CA GLY A 152 6.52 -6.08 18.04
C GLY A 152 7.00 -6.93 16.86
N ASN A 153 6.59 -6.64 15.62
CA ASN A 153 7.09 -7.32 14.42
C ASN A 153 8.02 -6.41 13.61
N SER A 154 9.32 -6.72 13.58
CA SER A 154 10.33 -5.91 12.89
C SER A 154 10.20 -5.90 11.36
N HIS A 155 9.43 -6.83 10.79
CA HIS A 155 9.14 -6.88 9.34
C HIS A 155 7.85 -6.15 8.97
N VAL A 156 7.18 -5.50 9.93
CA VAL A 156 5.90 -4.84 9.70
C VAL A 156 5.99 -3.40 10.13
N ARG A 157 5.52 -2.49 9.28
CA ARG A 157 5.34 -1.08 9.63
C ARG A 157 4.00 -0.56 9.15
N VAL A 158 3.49 0.42 9.88
CA VAL A 158 2.30 1.18 9.51
C VAL A 158 2.73 2.49 8.86
N VAL A 159 2.11 2.87 7.75
CA VAL A 159 2.34 4.16 7.11
C VAL A 159 1.01 4.92 6.92
N PRO A 160 0.96 6.21 7.31
CA PRO A 160 -0.25 7.01 7.18
C PRO A 160 -0.44 7.57 5.76
N ALA A 161 -0.43 6.72 4.73
CA ALA A 161 -0.49 7.19 3.34
C ALA A 161 -1.80 7.94 3.02
N GLY A 162 -2.88 7.64 3.75
CA GLY A 162 -4.16 8.33 3.62
C GLY A 162 -4.12 9.81 4.04
N GLU A 163 -3.17 10.24 4.87
CA GLU A 163 -3.11 11.62 5.38
C GLU A 163 -2.91 12.67 4.28
N VAL A 164 -2.33 12.29 3.13
CA VAL A 164 -2.19 13.20 1.98
C VAL A 164 -3.53 13.66 1.39
N LEU A 165 -4.64 13.05 1.85
CA LEU A 165 -6.01 13.28 1.44
C LEU A 165 -6.94 13.66 2.61
N THR A 166 -6.40 14.13 3.73
CA THR A 166 -7.19 14.51 4.90
C THR A 166 -6.90 15.93 5.37
N ASP A 167 -7.80 16.46 6.20
CA ASP A 167 -7.52 17.60 7.08
C ASP A 167 -7.64 17.10 8.52
N GLN A 168 -6.55 17.15 9.29
CA GLN A 168 -6.48 16.59 10.65
C GLN A 168 -6.98 15.14 10.74
N GLY A 169 -6.63 14.31 9.74
CA GLY A 169 -7.07 12.91 9.67
C GLY A 169 -8.54 12.72 9.29
N ARG A 170 -9.29 13.78 8.95
CA ARG A 170 -10.72 13.69 8.57
C ARG A 170 -10.94 13.76 7.07
N PHE A 171 -12.06 13.21 6.63
CA PHE A 171 -12.52 13.31 5.26
C PHE A 171 -12.66 14.79 4.85
N VAL A 172 -12.11 15.13 3.69
CA VAL A 172 -12.35 16.41 3.02
C VAL A 172 -12.57 16.17 1.53
N PRO A 173 -13.55 16.85 0.89
CA PRO A 173 -13.82 16.65 -0.52
C PRO A 173 -12.76 17.31 -1.42
N ARG A 174 -12.13 18.38 -0.93
CA ARG A 174 -11.19 19.23 -1.67
C ARG A 174 -10.01 19.57 -0.78
N LEU A 175 -8.83 19.69 -1.39
CA LEU A 175 -7.60 20.14 -0.73
C LEU A 175 -6.96 21.30 -1.52
N PRO A 176 -6.06 22.09 -0.90
CA PRO A 176 -5.19 22.99 -1.64
C PRO A 176 -4.46 22.23 -2.75
N CYS A 177 -4.31 22.87 -3.89
CA CYS A 177 -3.60 22.29 -5.01
C CYS A 177 -2.12 22.01 -4.73
N LEU A 178 -1.63 20.95 -5.36
CA LEU A 178 -0.21 20.71 -5.57
C LEU A 178 0.21 21.21 -6.98
N PRO A 179 1.51 21.46 -7.20
CA PRO A 179 2.02 21.84 -8.51
C PRO A 179 1.58 20.89 -9.63
N GLY A 180 1.03 21.47 -10.70
CA GLY A 180 0.61 20.73 -11.89
C GLY A 180 -0.77 20.09 -11.81
N GLU A 181 -1.54 20.27 -10.73
CA GLU A 181 -2.93 19.81 -10.65
C GLU A 181 -3.92 20.76 -11.37
N PRO A 182 -5.07 20.24 -11.83
CA PRO A 182 -6.11 21.06 -12.46
C PRO A 182 -6.86 21.87 -11.39
N CYS A 183 -6.29 23.00 -10.99
CA CYS A 183 -6.84 23.86 -9.94
C CYS A 183 -8.06 24.63 -10.39
N ASP A 184 -9.03 24.72 -9.48
CA ASP A 184 -10.10 25.69 -9.57
C ASP A 184 -9.60 27.08 -9.15
N PRO A 185 -10.34 28.17 -9.47
CA PRO A 185 -9.94 29.54 -9.13
C PRO A 185 -9.74 29.82 -7.63
N ASP A 186 -10.30 28.98 -6.75
CA ASP A 186 -10.12 29.06 -5.29
C ASP A 186 -8.81 28.43 -4.79
N GLY A 187 -7.95 27.96 -5.72
CA GLY A 187 -6.68 27.32 -5.40
C GLY A 187 -6.82 25.91 -4.81
N LYS A 188 -8.02 25.31 -4.92
CA LYS A 188 -8.30 23.96 -4.45
C LYS A 188 -8.59 23.02 -5.62
N VAL A 189 -8.54 21.73 -5.33
CA VAL A 189 -8.89 20.67 -6.25
C VAL A 189 -9.71 19.59 -5.54
N ALA A 190 -10.63 18.96 -6.27
CA ALA A 190 -11.33 17.79 -5.77
C ALA A 190 -10.36 16.61 -5.61
N VAL A 191 -10.36 16.03 -4.42
CA VAL A 191 -9.52 14.86 -4.06
C VAL A 191 -10.35 13.66 -3.64
N ARG A 192 -11.68 13.82 -3.57
CA ARG A 192 -12.65 12.77 -3.28
C ARG A 192 -13.82 12.86 -4.26
N SER A 193 -14.43 11.71 -4.49
CA SER A 193 -15.72 11.55 -5.14
C SER A 193 -16.84 12.14 -4.28
N PRO A 194 -17.91 12.67 -4.90
CA PRO A 194 -19.14 13.03 -4.19
C PRO A 194 -19.80 11.86 -3.42
N ASP A 195 -19.42 10.60 -3.69
CA ASP A 195 -19.89 9.44 -2.94
C ASP A 195 -19.35 9.38 -1.49
N GLY A 196 -18.38 10.22 -1.13
CA GLY A 196 -17.81 10.29 0.22
C GLY A 196 -16.77 9.22 0.53
N VAL A 197 -16.33 8.43 -0.45
CA VAL A 197 -15.42 7.30 -0.29
C VAL A 197 -14.26 7.38 -1.28
N HIS A 198 -14.56 7.38 -2.58
CA HIS A 198 -13.60 7.16 -3.65
C HIS A 198 -12.87 8.45 -4.06
N PHE A 199 -11.98 8.38 -5.06
CA PHE A 199 -11.17 9.53 -5.48
C PHE A 199 -11.67 10.18 -6.76
N CYS A 200 -12.29 9.42 -7.67
CA CYS A 200 -12.77 9.99 -8.94
C CYS A 200 -13.73 11.17 -8.67
N PRO A 201 -13.45 12.40 -9.17
CA PRO A 201 -14.24 13.57 -8.83
C PRO A 201 -15.67 13.56 -9.41
N VAL A 202 -15.99 12.54 -10.21
CA VAL A 202 -17.33 12.24 -10.70
C VAL A 202 -17.70 10.83 -10.26
N ILE A 203 -18.95 10.62 -9.84
CA ILE A 203 -19.45 9.30 -9.47
C ILE A 203 -19.34 8.38 -10.68
N GLN A 204 -18.77 7.20 -10.49
CA GLN A 204 -18.63 6.18 -11.52
C GLN A 204 -19.29 4.87 -11.06
N PRO A 205 -19.74 4.03 -12.01
CA PRO A 205 -20.07 2.66 -11.69
C PRO A 205 -18.85 1.94 -11.08
N ALA A 206 -19.12 0.92 -10.26
CA ALA A 206 -18.06 0.13 -9.65
C ALA A 206 -17.07 -0.38 -10.71
N MET A 207 -15.77 -0.33 -10.38
CA MET A 207 -14.69 -0.83 -11.23
C MET A 207 -14.60 -0.15 -12.61
N THR A 208 -15.10 1.08 -12.73
CA THR A 208 -14.96 1.90 -13.93
C THR A 208 -13.83 2.91 -13.76
N ALA A 209 -12.90 2.95 -14.71
CA ALA A 209 -11.77 3.88 -14.64
C ALA A 209 -12.29 5.32 -14.66
N CYS A 210 -11.66 6.20 -13.89
CA CYS A 210 -12.09 7.59 -13.85
C CYS A 210 -11.89 8.24 -15.24
N PRO A 211 -12.95 8.81 -15.84
CA PRO A 211 -12.87 9.38 -17.19
C PRO A 211 -12.09 10.71 -17.24
N VAL A 212 -11.74 11.23 -16.07
CA VAL A 212 -11.00 12.48 -15.89
C VAL A 212 -9.83 12.24 -14.95
N ARG A 213 -8.90 13.18 -14.92
CA ARG A 213 -7.79 13.16 -13.98
C ARG A 213 -8.33 13.13 -12.55
N SER A 214 -7.77 12.26 -11.71
CA SER A 214 -8.12 12.13 -10.29
C SER A 214 -6.94 12.49 -9.40
N PRO A 215 -6.84 13.76 -8.95
CA PRO A 215 -5.78 14.21 -8.04
C PRO A 215 -5.72 13.41 -6.74
N GLY A 216 -6.87 12.96 -6.22
CA GLY A 216 -6.95 12.09 -5.06
C GLY A 216 -6.22 10.75 -5.27
N ALA A 217 -6.57 10.03 -6.35
CA ALA A 217 -5.95 8.76 -6.71
C ALA A 217 -4.45 8.91 -6.99
N GLU A 218 -4.06 10.00 -7.64
CA GLU A 218 -2.67 10.33 -7.92
C GLU A 218 -1.84 10.56 -6.65
N ARG A 219 -2.35 11.39 -5.73
CA ARG A 219 -1.68 11.65 -4.45
C ARG A 219 -1.56 10.38 -3.62
N TYR A 220 -2.64 9.61 -3.50
CA TYR A 220 -2.63 8.36 -2.73
C TYR A 220 -1.69 7.33 -3.35
N GLY A 221 -1.71 7.16 -4.68
CA GLY A 221 -0.80 6.24 -5.38
C GLY A 221 0.67 6.59 -5.17
N ARG A 222 1.02 7.88 -5.21
CA ARG A 222 2.38 8.35 -4.89
C ARG A 222 2.75 8.08 -3.43
N ALA A 223 1.84 8.33 -2.49
CA ALA A 223 2.06 8.06 -1.08
C ALA A 223 2.25 6.56 -0.80
N LEU A 224 1.46 5.69 -1.45
CA LEU A 224 1.65 4.23 -1.40
C LEU A 224 3.01 3.81 -1.94
N ALA A 225 3.47 4.42 -3.04
CA ALA A 225 4.77 4.10 -3.63
C ALA A 225 5.94 4.55 -2.75
N GLU A 226 5.84 5.73 -2.13
CA GLU A 226 6.80 6.22 -1.14
C GLU A 226 6.81 5.32 0.10
N ALA A 227 5.63 4.94 0.58
CA ALA A 227 5.45 3.99 1.66
C ALA A 227 6.04 2.61 1.34
N ALA A 228 6.25 2.24 0.09
CA ALA A 228 6.76 0.92 -0.30
C ALA A 228 8.29 0.87 -0.44
N ARG A 229 8.98 2.00 -0.29
CA ARG A 229 10.44 2.05 -0.35
C ARG A 229 11.05 1.34 0.88
N PRO A 230 12.07 0.48 0.68
CA PRO A 230 12.78 -0.16 1.78
C PRO A 230 13.56 0.83 2.64
#